data_AF-A0A7X9KXJ6-F1
#
_entry.id   AF-A0A7X9KXJ6-F1
#
_cell.length_a   1.000
_cell.length_b   1.000
_cell.length_c   1.000
_cell.angle_alpha   90.00
_cell.angle_beta   90.00
_cell.angle_gamma   90.00
#
_symmetry.space_group_name_H-M   'P 1'
#
loop_
_entity.id
_entity.type
_entity.pdbx_description
1 polymer ?
#
loop_
_entity_poly.entity_id
_entity_poly.type
_entity_poly.pdbx_seq_one_letter_code
_entity_poly.pdbx_strand_id
1 'polypeptide(L)'
;NIDDNFDDLMENGKYITQNRCIEPNILSFRKTAMQRYIVALVDNFEYRAAYEILKDNEFLFSAEALNLLKYAVLRQDDNNEYLKMKDINNQFSFTKDSEAKKACDYYCILSNKAKTGELSYFVLLLKPLIEYIAKSYTGSIDKNEAIACLNDYYSKKINSYYIEKPSYNIEEYVAIMRHKKLDEETVNKFDEIRDYLVARNELAHDLQRVEYLDTNSALKKLRFLLKRTYGNKIKDNSLNIYDLINQKIKDTL
;
A
#
# COMPACT_ATOMS: atom_id res chain seq x y z
N ASN A 1 -17.95 -24.31 -55.32
CA ASN A 1 -17.63 -23.01 -55.92
C ASN A 1 -17.86 -21.93 -54.89
N ILE A 2 -16.79 -21.48 -54.24
CA ILE A 2 -16.74 -20.24 -53.45
C ILE A 2 -16.24 -19.08 -54.33
N ASP A 3 -16.02 -19.34 -55.62
CA ASP A 3 -15.34 -18.43 -56.56
C ASP A 3 -16.19 -17.26 -57.10
N ASP A 4 -17.45 -17.12 -56.68
CA ASP A 4 -18.34 -16.02 -57.11
C ASP A 4 -18.46 -14.93 -56.03
N ASN A 5 -17.34 -14.36 -55.57
CA ASN A 5 -17.39 -13.12 -54.79
C ASN A 5 -17.17 -11.90 -55.69
N PHE A 6 -18.28 -11.28 -56.12
CA PHE A 6 -18.31 -10.09 -56.98
C PHE A 6 -17.88 -8.78 -56.28
N ASP A 7 -17.16 -8.87 -55.16
CA ASP A 7 -16.76 -7.72 -54.35
C ASP A 7 -15.60 -6.91 -54.98
N ASP A 8 -14.85 -7.49 -55.92
CA ASP A 8 -13.73 -6.85 -56.63
C ASP A 8 -14.07 -6.40 -58.06
N LEU A 9 -15.35 -6.38 -58.42
CA LEU A 9 -15.78 -5.96 -59.75
C LEU A 9 -15.50 -4.45 -59.94
N MET A 10 -14.69 -4.12 -60.94
CA MET A 10 -14.35 -2.75 -61.33
C MET A 10 -14.78 -2.45 -62.77
N GLU A 11 -15.36 -1.29 -62.99
CA GLU A 11 -15.64 -0.74 -64.31
C GLU A 11 -15.11 0.70 -64.39
N ASN A 12 -14.35 1.02 -65.44
CA ASN A 12 -13.71 2.34 -65.62
C ASN A 12 -12.84 2.78 -64.42
N GLY A 13 -12.19 1.83 -63.74
CA GLY A 13 -11.35 2.09 -62.57
C GLY A 13 -12.11 2.42 -61.28
N LYS A 14 -13.43 2.18 -61.26
CA LYS A 14 -14.27 2.34 -60.06
C LYS A 14 -14.96 1.02 -59.73
N TYR A 15 -15.00 0.67 -58.44
CA TYR A 15 -15.75 -0.49 -57.97
C TYR A 15 -17.24 -0.30 -58.27
N ILE A 16 -17.85 -1.30 -58.92
CA ILE A 16 -19.28 -1.29 -59.32
C ILE A 16 -20.20 -1.84 -58.24
N THR A 17 -19.65 -2.37 -57.15
CA THR A 17 -20.37 -2.85 -55.97
C THR A 17 -19.85 -2.15 -54.71
N GLN A 18 -20.72 -1.88 -53.74
CA GLN A 18 -20.27 -1.39 -52.42
C GLN A 18 -19.50 -2.51 -51.73
N ASN A 19 -18.31 -2.19 -51.21
CA ASN A 19 -17.54 -3.14 -50.40
C ASN A 19 -18.36 -3.58 -49.18
N ARG A 20 -18.77 -4.86 -49.14
CA ARG A 20 -19.58 -5.45 -48.08
C ARG A 20 -18.72 -5.99 -46.92
N CYS A 21 -17.40 -6.01 -47.08
CA CYS A 21 -16.47 -6.42 -46.04
C CYS A 21 -16.35 -5.32 -44.98
N ILE A 22 -17.11 -5.48 -43.90
CA ILE A 22 -16.89 -4.71 -42.67
C ILE A 22 -15.80 -5.42 -41.90
N GLU A 23 -14.63 -4.79 -41.77
CA GLU A 23 -13.57 -5.33 -40.94
C GLU A 23 -14.04 -5.34 -39.48
N PRO A 24 -14.14 -6.51 -38.83
CA PRO A 24 -14.62 -6.57 -37.46
C PRO A 24 -13.65 -5.82 -36.55
N ASN A 25 -14.18 -5.04 -35.61
CA ASN A 25 -13.36 -4.28 -34.65
C ASN A 25 -12.77 -5.19 -33.56
N ILE A 26 -12.02 -6.22 -33.96
CA ILE A 26 -11.41 -7.23 -33.08
C ILE A 26 -10.48 -6.54 -32.06
N LEU A 27 -9.83 -5.45 -32.48
CA LEU A 27 -8.95 -4.67 -31.61
C LEU A 27 -9.72 -3.98 -30.48
N SER A 28 -10.93 -3.45 -30.72
CA SER A 28 -11.74 -2.90 -29.63
C SER A 28 -12.18 -3.99 -28.65
N PHE A 29 -12.57 -5.17 -29.14
CA PHE A 29 -12.92 -6.30 -28.27
C PHE A 29 -11.74 -6.73 -27.40
N ARG A 30 -10.55 -6.90 -28.02
CA ARG A 30 -9.31 -7.21 -27.29
C ARG A 30 -8.98 -6.13 -26.27
N LYS A 31 -9.05 -4.85 -26.65
CA LYS A 31 -8.81 -3.73 -25.74
C LYS A 31 -9.74 -3.78 -24.53
N THR A 32 -11.05 -3.94 -24.74
CA THR A 32 -12.03 -4.01 -23.64
C THR A 32 -11.79 -5.21 -22.73
N ALA A 33 -11.45 -6.38 -23.28
CA ALA A 33 -11.12 -7.56 -22.48
C ALA A 33 -9.87 -7.33 -21.61
N MET A 34 -8.80 -6.79 -22.20
CA MET A 34 -7.57 -6.47 -21.48
C MET A 34 -7.79 -5.39 -20.42
N GLN A 35 -8.56 -4.35 -20.73
CA GLN A 35 -8.93 -3.31 -19.79
C GLN A 35 -9.61 -3.89 -18.55
N ARG A 36 -10.62 -4.75 -18.71
CA ARG A 36 -11.31 -5.39 -17.58
C ARG A 36 -10.34 -6.19 -16.71
N TYR A 37 -9.41 -6.91 -17.33
CA TYR A 37 -8.43 -7.71 -16.62
C TYR A 37 -7.42 -6.86 -15.85
N ILE A 38 -6.90 -5.79 -16.46
CA ILE A 38 -6.02 -4.81 -15.81
C ILE A 38 -6.73 -4.14 -14.64
N VAL A 39 -8.00 -3.74 -14.83
CA VAL A 39 -8.81 -3.12 -13.76
C VAL A 39 -8.95 -4.06 -12.57
N ALA A 40 -9.27 -5.34 -12.80
CA ALA A 40 -9.39 -6.32 -11.73
C ALA A 40 -8.08 -6.51 -10.94
N LEU A 41 -6.94 -6.50 -11.62
CA LEU A 41 -5.62 -6.59 -10.97
C LEU A 41 -5.29 -5.32 -10.18
N VAL A 42 -5.56 -4.15 -10.74
CA VAL A 42 -5.37 -2.85 -10.07
C VAL A 42 -6.24 -2.75 -8.82
N ASP A 43 -7.50 -3.20 -8.88
CA ASP A 43 -8.41 -3.22 -7.73
C ASP A 43 -7.93 -4.15 -6.60
N ASN A 44 -7.13 -5.17 -6.93
CA ASN A 44 -6.48 -6.06 -5.98
C ASN A 44 -5.03 -5.66 -5.66
N PHE A 45 -4.58 -4.47 -6.08
CA PHE A 45 -3.22 -3.96 -5.87
C PHE A 45 -2.09 -4.83 -6.49
N GLU A 46 -2.43 -5.63 -7.49
CA GLU A 46 -1.52 -6.51 -8.25
C GLU A 46 -0.86 -5.75 -9.40
N TYR A 47 -0.15 -4.66 -9.09
CA TYR A 47 0.38 -3.73 -10.09
C TYR A 47 1.38 -4.37 -11.04
N ARG A 48 2.18 -5.31 -10.57
CA ARG A 48 3.20 -5.98 -11.38
C ARG A 48 2.55 -6.81 -12.49
N ALA A 49 1.53 -7.60 -12.14
CA ALA A 49 0.78 -8.36 -13.12
C ALA A 49 0.07 -7.44 -14.12
N ALA A 50 -0.61 -6.40 -13.61
CA ALA A 50 -1.28 -5.41 -14.45
C ALA A 50 -0.32 -4.73 -15.44
N TYR A 51 0.88 -4.38 -14.98
CA TYR A 51 1.92 -3.75 -15.80
C TYR A 51 2.40 -4.65 -16.94
N GLU A 52 2.71 -5.93 -16.67
CA GLU A 52 3.15 -6.87 -17.71
C GLU A 52 2.06 -7.08 -18.77
N ILE A 53 0.80 -7.22 -18.37
CA ILE A 53 -0.32 -7.36 -19.31
C ILE A 53 -0.48 -6.10 -20.18
N LEU A 54 -0.42 -4.90 -19.58
CA LEU A 54 -0.55 -3.67 -20.34
C LEU A 54 0.62 -3.51 -21.31
N LYS A 55 1.84 -3.80 -20.86
CA LYS A 55 3.05 -3.73 -21.69
C LYS A 55 2.99 -4.67 -22.89
N ASP A 56 2.54 -5.91 -22.72
CA ASP A 56 2.34 -6.86 -23.83
C ASP A 56 1.24 -6.43 -24.82
N ASN A 57 0.44 -5.44 -24.43
CA ASN A 57 -0.66 -4.89 -25.23
C ASN A 57 -0.53 -3.37 -25.40
N GLU A 58 0.67 -2.80 -25.32
CA GLU A 58 0.87 -1.35 -25.21
C GLU A 58 0.27 -0.56 -26.39
N PHE A 59 0.24 -1.16 -27.58
CA PHE A 59 -0.36 -0.58 -28.79
C PHE A 59 -1.88 -0.33 -28.67
N LEU A 60 -2.55 -0.91 -27.67
CA LEU A 60 -3.98 -0.70 -27.39
C LEU A 60 -4.25 0.41 -26.35
N PHE A 61 -3.23 0.86 -25.63
CA PHE A 61 -3.37 1.73 -24.45
C PHE A 61 -2.51 2.98 -24.54
N SER A 62 -2.80 3.95 -23.66
CA SER A 62 -2.02 5.17 -23.58
C SER A 62 -0.66 4.92 -22.92
N ALA A 63 0.36 5.67 -23.34
CA ALA A 63 1.65 5.68 -22.64
C ALA A 63 1.51 6.17 -21.18
N GLU A 64 0.48 6.97 -20.89
CA GLU A 64 0.16 7.42 -19.54
C GLU A 64 -0.23 6.24 -18.63
N ALA A 65 -1.11 5.35 -19.09
CA ALA A 65 -1.51 4.16 -18.33
C ALA A 65 -0.32 3.24 -18.02
N LEU A 66 0.57 3.02 -19.00
CA LEU A 66 1.79 2.24 -18.82
C LEU A 66 2.72 2.86 -17.77
N ASN A 67 2.93 4.17 -17.84
CA ASN A 67 3.77 4.89 -16.88
C ASN A 67 3.18 4.91 -15.48
N LEU A 68 1.85 5.06 -15.33
CA LEU A 68 1.19 4.99 -14.03
C LEU A 68 1.31 3.61 -13.38
N LEU A 69 1.14 2.54 -14.15
CA LEU A 69 1.37 1.18 -13.64
C LEU A 69 2.82 0.95 -13.26
N LYS A 70 3.78 1.39 -14.08
CA LYS A 70 5.20 1.33 -13.75
C LYS A 70 5.52 2.08 -12.45
N TYR A 71 4.94 3.27 -12.28
CA TYR A 71 5.07 4.06 -11.06
C TYR A 71 4.52 3.31 -9.84
N ALA A 72 3.33 2.71 -9.97
CA ALA A 72 2.70 1.96 -8.90
C ALA A 72 3.53 0.73 -8.48
N VAL A 73 4.08 -0.02 -9.44
CA VAL A 73 5.01 -1.14 -9.18
C VAL A 73 6.24 -0.67 -8.41
N LEU A 74 6.94 0.33 -8.92
CA LEU A 74 8.17 0.82 -8.30
C LEU A 74 7.92 1.36 -6.88
N ARG A 75 6.79 2.04 -6.66
CA ARG A 75 6.43 2.57 -5.34
C ARG A 75 6.03 1.47 -4.35
N GLN A 76 5.26 0.47 -4.80
CA GLN A 76 4.86 -0.67 -3.97
C GLN A 76 6.07 -1.49 -3.50
N ASP A 77 7.09 -1.61 -4.35
CA ASP A 77 8.33 -2.33 -4.06
C ASP A 77 9.38 -1.51 -3.27
N ASP A 78 9.03 -0.30 -2.80
CA ASP A 78 9.95 0.67 -2.17
C ASP A 78 11.19 0.96 -3.04
N ASN A 79 11.04 0.91 -4.37
CA ASN A 79 12.12 1.15 -5.32
C ASN A 79 12.20 2.65 -5.66
N ASN A 80 13.25 3.31 -5.17
CA ASN A 80 13.50 4.75 -5.35
C ASN A 80 13.50 5.27 -6.79
N GLU A 81 13.56 4.40 -7.81
CA GLU A 81 13.36 4.79 -9.22
C GLU A 81 12.02 5.51 -9.45
N TYR A 82 10.96 5.23 -8.67
CA TYR A 82 9.68 5.95 -8.80
C TYR A 82 9.83 7.46 -8.57
N LEU A 83 10.81 7.90 -7.78
CA LEU A 83 11.08 9.31 -7.51
C LEU A 83 11.59 10.06 -8.75
N LYS A 84 12.20 9.34 -9.71
CA LYS A 84 12.67 9.93 -10.97
C LYS A 84 11.52 10.25 -11.92
N MET A 85 10.34 9.64 -11.73
CA MET A 85 9.12 9.91 -12.49
C MET A 85 8.42 11.18 -11.95
N LYS A 86 9.13 12.32 -12.02
CA LYS A 86 8.76 13.57 -11.32
C LYS A 86 7.31 14.00 -11.55
N ASP A 87 6.83 13.95 -12.79
CA ASP A 87 5.48 14.44 -13.13
C ASP A 87 4.38 13.64 -12.42
N ILE A 88 4.52 12.32 -12.36
CA ILE A 88 3.59 11.43 -11.65
C ILE A 88 3.82 11.53 -10.14
N ASN A 89 5.08 11.50 -9.70
CA ASN A 89 5.42 11.57 -8.29
C ASN A 89 4.90 12.84 -7.61
N ASN A 90 4.93 13.98 -8.30
CA ASN A 90 4.40 15.25 -7.78
C ASN A 90 2.88 15.21 -7.55
N GLN A 91 2.13 14.45 -8.38
CA GLN A 91 0.68 14.29 -8.21
C GLN A 91 0.34 13.46 -6.96
N PHE A 92 1.22 12.54 -6.58
CA PHE A 92 1.04 11.62 -5.46
C PHE A 92 2.04 11.88 -4.31
N SER A 93 2.55 13.10 -4.19
CA SER A 93 3.45 13.49 -3.08
C SER A 93 2.75 14.52 -2.19
N PHE A 94 1.97 14.04 -1.23
CA PHE A 94 1.14 14.89 -0.38
C PHE A 94 1.86 15.45 0.86
N THR A 95 3.08 14.98 1.13
CA THR A 95 3.94 15.47 2.22
C THR A 95 5.39 15.60 1.78
N LYS A 96 6.10 16.56 2.37
CA LYS A 96 7.56 16.75 2.21
C LYS A 96 8.35 16.09 3.33
N ASP A 97 7.68 15.67 4.40
CA ASP A 97 8.32 14.99 5.52
C ASP A 97 8.54 13.52 5.16
N SER A 98 9.80 13.11 5.12
CA SER A 98 10.20 11.78 4.65
C SER A 98 9.76 10.66 5.60
N GLU A 99 9.74 10.92 6.92
CA GLU A 99 9.30 9.94 7.91
C GLU A 99 7.78 9.74 7.82
N ALA A 100 7.02 10.84 7.76
CA ALA A 100 5.58 10.79 7.56
C ALA A 100 5.21 10.12 6.24
N LYS A 101 5.96 10.40 5.16
CA LYS A 101 5.78 9.74 3.85
C LYS A 101 5.96 8.23 3.97
N LYS A 102 7.08 7.78 4.56
CA LYS A 102 7.38 6.36 4.74
C LYS A 102 6.32 5.65 5.58
N ALA A 103 5.89 6.28 6.68
CA ALA A 103 4.83 5.74 7.53
C ALA A 103 3.49 5.63 6.79
N CYS A 104 3.13 6.62 5.97
CA CYS A 104 1.91 6.60 5.16
C CYS A 104 1.96 5.52 4.07
N ASP A 105 3.06 5.42 3.33
CA ASP A 105 3.23 4.40 2.28
C ASP A 105 3.09 2.99 2.88
N TYR A 106 3.75 2.75 4.00
CA TYR A 106 3.69 1.47 4.72
C TYR A 106 2.28 1.18 5.27
N TYR A 107 1.60 2.19 5.85
CA TYR A 107 0.20 2.07 6.26
C TYR A 107 -0.72 1.71 5.09
N CYS A 108 -0.51 2.30 3.90
CA CYS A 108 -1.34 1.99 2.75
C CYS A 108 -1.08 0.56 2.24
N ILE A 109 0.16 0.08 2.24
CA ILE A 109 0.48 -1.33 1.92
C ILE A 109 -0.25 -2.27 2.89
N LEU A 110 -0.18 -1.97 4.20
CA LEU A 110 -0.90 -2.73 5.22
C LEU A 110 -2.43 -2.71 4.99
N SER A 111 -2.99 -1.54 4.68
CA SER A 111 -4.41 -1.37 4.35
C SER A 111 -4.82 -2.19 3.13
N ASN A 112 -3.97 -2.25 2.11
CA ASN A 112 -4.22 -3.05 0.91
C ASN A 112 -4.28 -4.55 1.25
N LYS A 113 -3.38 -5.05 2.11
CA LYS A 113 -3.42 -6.45 2.60
C LYS A 113 -4.67 -6.78 3.40
N ALA A 114 -5.22 -5.81 4.14
CA ALA A 114 -6.54 -5.99 4.76
C ALA A 114 -7.66 -6.09 3.71
N LYS A 115 -7.64 -5.25 2.68
CA LYS A 115 -8.65 -5.24 1.61
C LYS A 115 -8.65 -6.53 0.79
N THR A 116 -7.47 -7.11 0.52
CA THR A 116 -7.32 -8.36 -0.25
C THR A 116 -7.51 -9.62 0.60
N GLY A 117 -7.72 -9.50 1.91
CA GLY A 117 -7.90 -10.63 2.82
C GLY A 117 -6.60 -11.38 3.16
N GLU A 118 -5.43 -10.81 2.86
CA GLU A 118 -4.12 -11.39 3.16
C GLU A 118 -3.73 -11.18 4.64
N LEU A 119 -4.51 -11.76 5.55
CA LEU A 119 -4.42 -11.49 7.00
C LEU A 119 -3.05 -11.85 7.61
N SER A 120 -2.41 -12.94 7.17
CA SER A 120 -1.08 -13.29 7.66
C SER A 120 -0.04 -12.21 7.32
N TYR A 121 -0.08 -11.68 6.10
CA TYR A 121 0.79 -10.57 5.70
C TYR A 121 0.45 -9.29 6.45
N PHE A 122 -0.85 -9.00 6.64
CA PHE A 122 -1.29 -7.86 7.45
C PHE A 122 -0.64 -7.90 8.85
N VAL A 123 -0.75 -9.03 9.53
CA VAL A 123 -0.22 -9.20 10.89
C VAL A 123 1.30 -9.06 10.94
N LEU A 124 2.02 -9.62 9.97
CA LEU A 124 3.48 -9.52 9.90
C LEU A 124 3.97 -8.07 9.73
N LEU A 125 3.26 -7.28 8.93
CA LEU A 125 3.57 -5.88 8.66
C LEU A 125 3.14 -4.95 9.81
N LEU A 126 2.25 -5.39 10.71
CA LEU A 126 1.74 -4.53 11.78
C LEU A 126 2.83 -4.06 12.75
N LYS A 127 3.69 -4.98 13.20
CA LYS A 127 4.76 -4.71 14.18
C LYS A 127 5.74 -3.60 13.74
N PRO A 128 6.40 -3.70 12.57
CA PRO A 128 7.35 -2.67 12.15
C PRO A 128 6.68 -1.30 11.99
N LEU A 129 5.42 -1.25 11.52
CA LEU A 129 4.70 0.03 11.41
C LEU A 129 4.43 0.66 12.78
N ILE A 130 3.89 -0.11 13.73
CA ILE A 130 3.53 0.44 15.04
C ILE A 130 4.78 0.89 15.82
N GLU A 131 5.88 0.13 15.76
CA GLU A 131 7.15 0.50 16.39
C GLU A 131 7.77 1.73 15.72
N TYR A 132 7.64 1.86 14.39
CA TYR A 132 8.07 3.06 13.67
C TYR A 132 7.30 4.31 14.13
N ILE A 133 5.96 4.22 14.23
CA ILE A 133 5.12 5.32 14.70
C ILE A 133 5.42 5.63 16.18
N ALA A 134 5.60 4.60 17.02
CA ALA A 134 5.92 4.75 18.44
C ALA A 134 7.25 5.47 18.65
N LYS A 135 8.27 5.11 17.88
CA LYS A 135 9.56 5.80 17.88
C LYS A 135 9.42 7.28 17.54
N SER A 136 8.76 7.60 16.43
CA SER A 136 8.55 8.99 16.01
C SER A 136 7.72 9.78 17.02
N TYR A 137 6.71 9.17 17.64
CA TYR A 137 5.88 9.81 18.67
C TYR A 137 6.64 10.08 19.97
N THR A 138 7.46 9.12 20.41
CA THR A 138 8.27 9.26 21.63
C THR A 138 9.32 10.37 21.51
N GLY A 139 9.77 10.64 20.28
CA GLY A 139 10.79 11.65 19.98
C GLY A 139 12.20 11.18 20.37
N SER A 140 13.06 12.13 20.74
CA SER A 140 14.40 11.80 21.26
C SER A 140 14.29 11.04 22.58
N ILE A 141 15.13 10.02 22.73
CA ILE A 141 15.21 9.17 23.91
C ILE A 141 16.65 9.20 24.39
N ASP A 142 16.88 9.75 25.59
CA ASP A 142 18.17 9.58 26.25
C ASP A 142 18.34 8.12 26.68
N LYS A 143 19.49 7.52 26.35
CA LYS A 143 19.71 6.09 26.58
C LYS A 143 19.71 5.75 28.07
N ASN A 144 20.30 6.60 28.91
CA ASN A 144 20.41 6.34 30.35
C ASN A 144 19.05 6.53 31.03
N GLU A 145 18.31 7.56 30.64
CA GLU A 145 16.93 7.78 31.07
C GLU A 145 16.02 6.59 30.69
N ALA A 146 16.13 6.10 29.45
CA ALA A 146 15.38 4.94 29.00
C ALA A 146 15.72 3.68 29.80
N ILE A 147 17.00 3.40 30.05
CA ILE A 147 17.43 2.25 30.86
C ILE A 147 16.87 2.36 32.28
N ALA A 148 16.98 3.52 32.91
CA ALA A 148 16.45 3.74 34.26
C ALA A 148 14.92 3.57 34.31
N CYS A 149 14.20 4.17 33.37
CA CYS A 149 12.75 4.04 33.22
C CYS A 149 12.33 2.58 33.04
N LEU A 150 12.98 1.85 32.15
CA LEU A 150 12.61 0.47 31.84
C LEU A 150 12.95 -0.47 33.01
N ASN A 151 14.07 -0.26 33.69
CA ASN A 151 14.40 -1.01 34.91
C ASN A 151 13.35 -0.78 36.02
N ASP A 152 12.91 0.46 36.23
CA ASP A 152 11.81 0.76 37.16
C ASP A 152 10.51 0.06 36.73
N TYR A 153 10.15 0.12 35.44
CA TYR A 153 8.97 -0.55 34.89
C TYR A 153 9.00 -2.07 35.10
N TYR A 154 10.10 -2.74 34.73
CA TYR A 154 10.18 -4.20 34.80
C TYR A 154 10.41 -4.74 36.22
N SER A 155 11.09 -3.99 37.09
CA SER A 155 11.21 -4.38 38.49
C SER A 155 9.84 -4.46 39.17
N LYS A 156 8.94 -3.51 38.88
CA LYS A 156 7.55 -3.53 39.35
C LYS A 156 6.71 -4.65 38.71
N LYS A 157 7.00 -5.04 37.48
CA LYS A 157 6.21 -6.03 36.72
C LYS A 157 6.57 -7.47 37.04
N ILE A 158 7.86 -7.81 37.13
CA ILE A 158 8.34 -9.22 37.16
C ILE A 158 9.24 -9.50 38.38
N ASN A 159 9.52 -8.50 39.22
CA ASN A 159 10.23 -8.67 40.51
C ASN A 159 11.65 -9.29 40.43
N SER A 160 12.31 -9.27 39.26
CA SER A 160 13.74 -9.55 39.08
C SER A 160 14.12 -9.40 37.59
N TYR A 161 14.28 -8.17 37.11
CA TYR A 161 14.68 -7.95 35.72
C TYR A 161 15.53 -6.69 35.62
N TYR A 162 16.69 -6.80 34.97
CA TYR A 162 17.61 -5.71 34.72
C TYR A 162 17.93 -5.66 33.22
N ILE A 163 17.67 -4.50 32.62
CA ILE A 163 17.97 -4.18 31.23
C ILE A 163 19.27 -3.39 31.20
N GLU A 164 20.25 -3.93 30.48
CA GLU A 164 21.46 -3.22 30.09
C GLU A 164 21.30 -2.49 28.75
N LYS A 165 20.44 -3.02 27.87
CA LYS A 165 20.22 -2.49 26.52
C LYS A 165 18.74 -2.60 26.14
N PRO A 166 18.03 -1.48 25.97
CA PRO A 166 16.64 -1.48 25.51
C PRO A 166 16.52 -2.11 24.12
N SER A 167 15.47 -2.90 23.91
CA SER A 167 15.12 -3.48 22.61
C SER A 167 14.23 -2.56 21.78
N TYR A 168 13.61 -1.57 22.41
CA TYR A 168 12.64 -0.64 21.84
C TYR A 168 11.49 -1.33 21.11
N ASN A 169 10.96 -2.39 21.71
CA ASN A 169 9.68 -2.95 21.30
C ASN A 169 8.51 -2.05 21.75
N ILE A 170 7.30 -2.35 21.28
CA ILE A 170 6.13 -1.53 21.59
C ILE A 170 5.85 -1.36 23.11
N GLU A 171 6.09 -2.39 23.92
CA GLU A 171 5.87 -2.34 25.37
C GLU A 171 6.86 -1.37 26.03
N GLU A 172 8.14 -1.46 25.64
CA GLU A 172 9.17 -0.54 26.11
C GLU A 172 8.87 0.90 25.69
N TYR A 173 8.42 1.11 24.45
CA TYR A 173 7.98 2.44 23.99
C TYR A 173 6.84 2.98 24.84
N VAL A 174 5.79 2.20 25.09
CA VAL A 174 4.66 2.61 25.94
C VAL A 174 5.12 2.98 27.35
N ALA A 175 6.01 2.19 27.95
CA ALA A 175 6.57 2.49 29.26
C ALA A 175 7.31 3.84 29.28
N ILE A 176 8.15 4.09 28.27
CA ILE A 176 8.88 5.35 28.10
C ILE A 176 7.91 6.52 27.87
N MET A 177 6.88 6.35 27.03
CA MET A 177 5.88 7.39 26.77
C MET A 177 5.15 7.80 28.06
N ARG A 178 4.77 6.83 28.91
CA ARG A 178 4.15 7.10 30.21
C ARG A 178 5.11 7.81 31.16
N HIS A 179 6.37 7.39 31.21
CA HIS A 179 7.40 8.07 32.02
C HIS A 179 7.59 9.53 31.59
N LYS A 180 7.61 9.79 30.28
CA LYS A 180 7.67 11.13 29.68
C LYS A 180 6.35 11.92 29.79
N LYS A 181 5.30 11.34 30.37
CA LYS A 181 3.97 11.94 30.53
C LYS A 181 3.38 12.44 29.20
N LEU A 182 3.52 11.65 28.15
CA LEU A 182 2.86 11.93 26.87
C LEU A 182 1.33 11.74 27.01
N ASP A 183 0.60 12.19 26.00
CA ASP A 183 -0.87 12.18 26.00
C ASP A 183 -1.43 10.76 26.21
N GLU A 184 -2.14 10.55 27.31
CA GLU A 184 -2.59 9.22 27.75
C GLU A 184 -3.60 8.59 26.79
N GLU A 185 -4.43 9.38 26.09
CA GLU A 185 -5.31 8.87 25.04
C GLU A 185 -4.49 8.20 23.93
N THR A 186 -3.45 8.89 23.46
CA THR A 186 -2.56 8.38 22.41
C THR A 186 -1.74 7.17 22.89
N VAL A 187 -1.22 7.21 24.12
CA VAL A 187 -0.46 6.10 24.71
C VAL A 187 -1.32 4.84 24.84
N ASN A 188 -2.58 4.98 25.29
CA ASN A 188 -3.50 3.85 25.39
C ASN A 188 -3.81 3.22 24.02
N LYS A 189 -3.82 4.01 22.93
CA LYS A 189 -3.98 3.46 21.58
C LYS A 189 -2.80 2.62 21.11
N PHE A 190 -1.58 2.88 21.59
CA PHE A 190 -0.44 1.98 21.35
C PHE A 190 -0.61 0.66 22.12
N ASP A 191 -1.09 0.70 23.36
CA ASP A 191 -1.38 -0.50 24.16
C ASP A 191 -2.49 -1.36 23.50
N GLU A 192 -3.58 -0.75 23.04
CA GLU A 192 -4.67 -1.48 22.37
C GLU A 192 -4.23 -2.18 21.06
N ILE A 193 -3.21 -1.67 20.37
CA ILE A 193 -2.68 -2.34 19.18
C ILE A 193 -1.83 -3.58 19.55
N ARG A 194 -1.29 -3.64 20.76
CA ARG A 194 -0.46 -4.77 21.22
C ARG A 194 -1.21 -6.10 21.16
N ASP A 195 -2.52 -6.09 21.37
CA ASP A 195 -3.35 -7.31 21.32
C ASP A 195 -3.31 -7.96 19.93
N TYR A 196 -3.21 -7.16 18.87
CA TYR A 196 -3.07 -7.65 17.49
C TYR A 196 -1.67 -8.23 17.21
N LEU A 197 -0.67 -7.89 18.04
CA LEU A 197 0.69 -8.43 17.94
C LEU A 197 0.84 -9.79 18.66
N VAL A 198 -0.11 -10.19 19.50
CA VAL A 198 -0.12 -11.53 20.09
C VAL A 198 -0.30 -12.58 18.98
N ALA A 199 -1.30 -12.39 18.11
CA ALA A 199 -1.51 -13.20 16.91
C ALA A 199 -0.28 -13.21 15.99
N ARG A 200 0.49 -12.11 15.96
CA ARG A 200 1.74 -12.03 15.20
C ARG A 200 2.83 -12.93 15.78
N ASN A 201 2.94 -13.01 17.10
CA ASN A 201 3.96 -13.85 17.73
C ASN A 201 3.65 -15.33 17.51
N GLU A 202 2.38 -15.72 17.54
CA GLU A 202 1.94 -17.08 17.18
C GLU A 202 2.29 -17.39 15.72
N LEU A 203 1.94 -16.52 14.77
CA LEU A 203 2.28 -16.68 13.34
C LEU A 203 3.79 -16.68 13.04
N ALA A 204 4.57 -15.89 13.78
CA ALA A 204 6.00 -15.76 13.51
C ALA A 204 6.82 -16.92 14.09
N HIS A 205 6.27 -17.65 15.07
CA HIS A 205 6.95 -18.76 15.75
C HIS A 205 6.32 -20.13 15.44
N ASP A 206 5.14 -20.17 14.82
CA ASP A 206 4.44 -21.40 14.43
C ASP A 206 3.75 -21.25 13.05
N LEU A 207 3.56 -22.36 12.34
CA LEU A 207 2.93 -22.41 11.02
C LEU A 207 1.39 -22.42 11.13
N GLN A 208 0.84 -21.35 11.69
CA GLN A 208 -0.61 -21.20 11.88
C GLN A 208 -1.23 -20.26 10.84
N ARG A 209 -2.56 -20.32 10.70
CA ARG A 209 -3.34 -19.38 9.90
C ARG A 209 -4.11 -18.45 10.82
N VAL A 210 -4.12 -17.16 10.50
CA VAL A 210 -5.03 -16.21 11.16
C VAL A 210 -6.36 -16.27 10.43
N GLU A 211 -7.37 -16.83 11.08
CA GLU A 211 -8.72 -16.96 10.53
C GLU A 211 -9.59 -15.74 10.85
N TYR A 212 -9.33 -15.06 11.97
CA TYR A 212 -10.10 -13.90 12.41
C TYR A 212 -9.21 -12.79 12.95
N LEU A 213 -9.32 -11.60 12.35
CA LEU A 213 -8.68 -10.38 12.82
C LEU A 213 -9.52 -9.18 12.40
N ASP A 214 -9.87 -8.31 13.35
CA ASP A 214 -10.53 -7.04 13.04
C ASP A 214 -9.52 -6.02 12.50
N THR A 215 -9.15 -6.19 11.24
CA THR A 215 -8.22 -5.31 10.51
C THR A 215 -8.74 -3.87 10.43
N ASN A 216 -10.06 -3.67 10.35
CA ASN A 216 -10.68 -2.35 10.29
C ASN A 216 -10.42 -1.56 11.58
N SER A 217 -10.58 -2.20 12.74
CA SER A 217 -10.30 -1.58 14.03
C SER A 217 -8.81 -1.29 14.20
N ALA A 218 -7.92 -2.21 13.78
CA ALA A 218 -6.47 -1.97 13.79
C ALA A 218 -6.07 -0.78 12.91
N LEU A 219 -6.57 -0.71 11.67
CA LEU A 219 -6.29 0.38 10.73
C LEU A 219 -6.82 1.73 11.24
N LYS A 220 -8.00 1.77 11.87
CA LYS A 220 -8.53 2.99 12.51
C LYS A 220 -7.61 3.50 13.61
N LYS A 221 -7.10 2.61 14.47
CA LYS A 221 -6.16 2.97 15.54
C LYS A 221 -4.82 3.46 14.96
N LEU A 222 -4.27 2.77 13.97
CA LEU A 222 -3.05 3.19 13.28
C LEU A 222 -3.21 4.57 12.62
N ARG A 223 -4.35 4.81 11.96
CA ARG A 223 -4.66 6.11 11.35
C ARG A 223 -4.71 7.22 12.39
N PHE A 224 -5.30 6.96 13.55
CA PHE A 224 -5.30 7.90 14.66
C PHE A 224 -3.87 8.19 15.13
N LEU A 225 -3.06 7.16 15.37
CA LEU A 225 -1.67 7.30 15.82
C LEU A 225 -0.82 8.07 14.80
N LEU A 226 -0.93 7.77 13.50
CA LEU A 226 -0.24 8.51 12.44
C LEU A 226 -0.57 10.01 12.49
N LYS A 227 -1.85 10.35 12.62
CA LYS A 227 -2.30 11.75 12.71
C LYS A 227 -1.80 12.43 13.98
N ARG A 228 -1.77 11.74 15.12
CA ARG A 228 -1.22 12.27 16.38
C ARG A 228 0.29 12.48 16.30
N THR A 229 1.02 11.55 15.69
CA THR A 229 2.48 11.60 15.59
C THR A 229 2.98 12.65 14.62
N TYR A 230 2.39 12.73 13.43
CA TYR A 230 2.90 13.60 12.36
C TYR A 230 2.06 14.86 12.14
N GLY A 231 0.89 14.97 12.78
CA GLY A 231 0.05 16.17 12.74
C GLY A 231 -0.31 16.60 11.32
N ASN A 232 -0.11 17.89 11.03
CA ASN A 232 -0.38 18.50 9.73
C ASN A 232 0.54 18.04 8.59
N LYS A 233 1.59 17.26 8.89
CA LYS A 233 2.48 16.68 7.87
C LYS A 233 1.79 15.54 7.11
N ILE A 234 0.73 14.95 7.65
CA ILE A 234 -0.08 13.92 6.97
C ILE A 234 -1.38 14.53 6.49
N LYS A 235 -1.66 14.40 5.20
CA LYS A 235 -2.96 14.71 4.59
C LYS A 235 -3.77 13.41 4.46
N ASP A 236 -5.09 13.51 4.43
CA ASP A 236 -5.93 12.32 4.25
C ASP A 236 -5.63 11.57 2.94
N ASN A 237 -5.25 12.28 1.88
CA ASN A 237 -4.81 11.69 0.62
C ASN A 237 -3.54 10.82 0.76
N SER A 238 -2.65 11.14 1.72
CA SER A 238 -1.47 10.31 1.99
C SER A 238 -1.84 8.92 2.48
N LEU A 239 -3.00 8.78 3.13
CA LEU A 239 -3.45 7.53 3.77
C LEU A 239 -4.29 6.65 2.85
N ASN A 240 -4.62 7.14 1.65
CA ASN A 240 -5.41 6.43 0.64
C ASN A 240 -4.71 6.49 -0.74
N ILE A 241 -3.39 6.56 -0.75
CA ILE A 241 -2.65 6.94 -1.94
C ILE A 241 -2.78 5.92 -3.08
N TYR A 242 -2.80 4.63 -2.76
CA TYR A 242 -2.98 3.58 -3.75
C TYR A 242 -4.39 3.56 -4.32
N ASP A 243 -5.41 4.00 -3.56
CA ASP A 243 -6.77 4.15 -4.10
C ASP A 243 -6.81 5.29 -5.14
N LEU A 244 -6.08 6.40 -4.88
CA LEU A 244 -5.96 7.51 -5.83
C LEU A 244 -5.18 7.11 -7.09
N ILE A 245 -4.09 6.35 -6.93
CA ILE A 245 -3.32 5.80 -8.05
C ILE A 245 -4.19 4.85 -8.87
N ASN A 246 -4.94 3.95 -8.22
CA ASN A 246 -5.86 3.03 -8.87
C ASN A 246 -6.91 3.76 -9.70
N GLN A 247 -7.52 4.79 -9.13
CA GLN A 247 -8.50 5.59 -9.85
C GLN A 247 -7.88 6.25 -11.09
N LYS A 248 -6.71 6.86 -10.94
CA LYS A 248 -6.02 7.52 -12.06
C LYS A 248 -5.60 6.52 -13.15
N ILE A 249 -5.19 5.30 -12.79
CA ILE A 249 -4.95 4.23 -13.77
C ILE A 249 -6.25 3.88 -14.51
N LYS A 250 -7.34 3.64 -13.78
CA LYS A 250 -8.66 3.32 -14.36
C LYS A 250 -9.15 4.38 -15.34
N ASP A 251 -8.96 5.65 -15.02
CA ASP A 251 -9.36 6.78 -15.86
C ASP A 251 -8.54 6.90 -17.16
N THR A 252 -7.39 6.23 -17.26
CA THR A 252 -6.44 6.33 -18.39
C THR A 252 -6.41 5.11 -19.32
N LEU A 253 -7.15 4.05 -18.98
CA LEU A 253 -7.32 2.83 -19.78
C LEU A 253 -8.42 2.99 -20.85
#